data_AF-A0A1G3QFX3-F1
#
_entry.id   AF-A0A1G3QFX3-F1
#
_cell.length_a   1.000
_cell.length_b   1.000
_cell.length_c   1.000
_cell.angle_alpha   90.00
_cell.angle_beta   90.00
_cell.angle_gamma   90.00
#
_symmetry.space_group_name_H-M   'P 1'
#
loop_
_entity.id
_entity.type
_entity.pdbx_description
1 polymer ?
#
loop_
_entity_poly.entity_id
_entity_poly.type
_entity_poly.pdbx_seq_one_letter_code
_entity_poly.pdbx_strand_id
1 'polypeptide(L)'
;MAQNIQINDIVENTRQEILFAIKERIAVLTRSTNAPVQLKKVVIRDTICSHHDSLRYFEIKNVFVDEGGSLCGDLAGKDDRFSDGILFGKIIEDLTIGDLKMILDALYGDDCTIDLTDYNINMIDRREGIYGFLMGKKAGISRILRRGA
;
A
#
# COMPACT_ATOMS: atom_id res chain seq x y z
N MET A 1 32.87 16.57 21.46
CA MET A 1 32.55 15.56 20.42
C MET A 1 31.04 15.56 20.26
N ALA A 2 30.54 16.24 19.23
CA ALA A 2 29.11 16.52 19.07
C ALA A 2 28.34 15.27 18.60
N GLN A 3 27.11 15.14 19.10
CA GLN A 3 26.14 14.07 18.84
C GLN A 3 25.90 13.89 17.33
N ASN A 4 26.59 12.92 16.72
CA ASN A 4 26.34 12.51 15.32
C ASN A 4 25.49 11.22 15.25
N ILE A 5 25.08 10.71 16.41
CA ILE A 5 23.94 9.81 16.54
C ILE A 5 22.73 10.71 16.75
N GLN A 6 21.75 10.59 15.85
CA GLN A 6 20.31 10.44 16.16
C GLN A 6 19.40 11.01 15.08
N ILE A 7 19.84 11.91 14.18
CA ILE A 7 18.89 12.50 13.21
C ILE A 7 18.43 11.45 12.18
N ASN A 8 19.35 10.71 11.57
CA ASN A 8 18.99 9.67 10.60
C ASN A 8 18.18 8.53 11.23
N ASP A 9 18.52 8.14 12.46
CA ASP A 9 17.79 7.11 13.21
C ASP A 9 16.37 7.58 13.55
N ILE A 10 16.19 8.85 13.95
CA ILE A 10 14.88 9.45 14.21
C ILE A 10 14.04 9.48 12.93
N VAL A 11 14.64 9.89 11.79
CA VAL A 11 13.96 9.96 10.50
C VAL A 11 13.50 8.56 10.05
N GLU A 12 14.38 7.56 10.16
CA GLU A 12 14.04 6.18 9.78
C GLU A 12 13.00 5.58 10.72
N ASN A 13 13.09 5.82 12.04
CA ASN A 13 12.06 5.40 12.99
C ASN A 13 10.70 6.03 12.68
N THR A 14 10.68 7.33 12.37
CA THR A 14 9.45 8.03 11.98
C THR A 14 8.85 7.43 10.71
N ARG A 15 9.69 7.06 9.73
CA ARG A 15 9.24 6.39 8.50
C ARG A 15 8.59 5.05 8.81
N GLN A 16 9.21 4.23 9.66
CA GLN A 16 8.66 2.94 10.08
C GLN A 16 7.35 3.09 10.85
N GLU A 17 7.24 4.08 11.74
CA GLU A 17 6.01 4.37 12.48
C GLU A 17 4.86 4.76 11.53
N ILE A 18 5.13 5.60 10.53
CA ILE A 18 4.13 5.99 9.52
C ILE A 18 3.73 4.76 8.69
N LEU A 19 4.68 3.95 8.23
CA LEU A 19 4.38 2.73 7.48
C LEU A 19 3.52 1.76 8.28
N PHE A 20 3.84 1.58 9.56
CA PHE A 20 3.06 0.77 10.47
C PHE A 20 1.63 1.31 10.60
N ALA A 21 1.48 2.62 10.84
CA ALA A 21 0.17 3.26 10.97
C ALA A 21 -0.68 3.14 9.69
N ILE A 22 -0.07 3.26 8.51
CA ILE A 22 -0.74 3.05 7.22
C ILE A 22 -1.25 1.62 7.12
N LYS A 23 -0.38 0.62 7.35
CA LYS A 23 -0.73 -0.80 7.24
C LYS A 23 -1.83 -1.19 8.22
N GLU A 24 -1.72 -0.73 9.47
CA GLU A 24 -2.74 -0.93 10.50
C GLU A 24 -4.07 -0.30 10.08
N ARG A 25 -4.05 0.93 9.57
CA ARG A 25 -5.27 1.62 9.13
C ARG A 25 -5.94 0.91 7.96
N ILE A 26 -5.17 0.44 6.97
CA ILE A 26 -5.69 -0.37 5.87
C ILE A 26 -6.32 -1.64 6.43
N ALA A 27 -5.63 -2.37 7.31
CA ALA A 27 -6.16 -3.58 7.92
C ALA A 27 -7.46 -3.32 8.70
N VAL A 28 -7.60 -2.20 9.40
CA VAL A 28 -8.85 -1.82 10.08
C VAL A 28 -9.97 -1.56 9.07
N LEU A 29 -9.68 -0.80 8.02
CA LEU A 29 -10.62 -0.43 6.97
C LEU A 29 -11.11 -1.64 6.18
N THR A 30 -10.22 -2.56 5.86
CA THR A 30 -10.50 -3.76 5.06
C THR A 30 -10.92 -4.95 5.93
N ARG A 31 -10.97 -4.80 7.27
CA ARG A 31 -11.23 -5.89 8.23
C ARG A 31 -10.26 -7.06 8.07
N SER A 32 -8.97 -6.73 7.92
CA SER A 32 -7.87 -7.68 7.70
C SER A 32 -8.00 -8.50 6.42
N THR A 33 -8.78 -8.02 5.45
CA THR A 33 -8.75 -8.55 4.08
C THR A 33 -7.69 -7.82 3.26
N ASN A 34 -7.23 -8.46 2.19
CA ASN A 34 -6.31 -7.84 1.22
C ASN A 34 -7.10 -7.00 0.19
N ALA A 35 -8.23 -6.42 0.58
CA ALA A 35 -9.03 -5.57 -0.28
C ALA A 35 -8.31 -4.23 -0.53
N PRO A 36 -8.31 -3.72 -1.77
CA PRO A 36 -7.74 -2.41 -2.05
C PRO A 36 -8.59 -1.30 -1.44
N VAL A 37 -7.92 -0.35 -0.80
CA VAL A 37 -8.49 0.92 -0.36
C VAL A 37 -8.23 1.93 -1.47
N GLN A 38 -9.30 2.43 -2.08
CA GLN A 38 -9.24 3.49 -3.07
C GLN A 38 -8.99 4.82 -2.37
N LEU A 39 -7.96 5.53 -2.80
CA LEU A 39 -7.63 6.87 -2.34
C LEU A 39 -8.04 7.89 -3.40
N LYS A 40 -8.56 9.04 -2.97
CA LYS A 40 -8.81 10.17 -3.88
C LYS A 40 -7.67 11.16 -3.80
N LYS A 41 -7.15 11.55 -4.97
CA LYS A 41 -6.26 12.71 -5.17
C LYS A 41 -4.92 12.65 -4.41
N VAL A 42 -4.40 11.47 -4.07
CA VAL A 42 -3.05 11.35 -3.51
C VAL A 42 -2.04 11.35 -4.65
N VAL A 43 -1.22 12.41 -4.73
CA VAL A 43 -0.23 12.57 -5.80
C VAL A 43 1.15 12.55 -5.18
N ILE A 44 1.97 11.61 -5.64
CA ILE A 44 3.34 11.41 -5.19
C ILE A 44 4.32 11.81 -6.29
N ARG A 45 5.55 12.13 -5.88
CA ARG A 45 6.65 12.39 -6.80
C ARG A 45 7.47 11.13 -7.03
N ASP A 46 7.77 10.82 -8.28
CA ASP A 46 8.74 9.76 -8.60
C ASP A 46 10.15 10.23 -8.23
N THR A 47 10.76 9.57 -7.26
CA THR A 47 12.14 9.82 -6.83
C THR A 47 13.14 8.83 -7.44
N ILE A 48 12.67 7.79 -8.15
CA ILE A 48 13.51 6.63 -8.55
C ILE A 48 14.04 6.77 -9.98
N CYS A 49 13.53 7.69 -10.80
CA CYS A 49 14.03 7.86 -12.17
C CYS A 49 15.40 8.55 -12.24
N SER A 50 16.45 7.74 -12.30
CA SER A 50 17.76 8.12 -12.82
C SER A 50 17.64 8.46 -14.32
N HIS A 51 18.12 9.66 -14.69
CA HIS A 51 18.63 10.04 -16.03
C HIS A 51 17.73 10.83 -17.01
N HIS A 52 16.54 11.31 -16.62
CA HIS A 52 15.87 12.34 -17.42
C HIS A 52 15.31 13.46 -16.53
N ASP A 53 15.63 14.70 -16.91
CA ASP A 53 15.45 15.98 -16.21
C ASP A 53 13.98 16.40 -15.94
N SER A 54 13.01 15.50 -16.09
CA SER A 54 11.58 15.80 -15.92
C SER A 54 11.04 15.19 -14.62
N LEU A 55 10.51 16.05 -13.74
CA LEU A 55 9.72 15.64 -12.59
C LEU A 55 8.49 14.83 -13.06
N ARG A 56 8.35 13.59 -12.58
CA ARG A 56 7.17 12.76 -12.83
C ARG A 56 6.30 12.70 -11.59
N TYR A 57 5.00 12.80 -11.80
CA TYR A 57 3.98 12.75 -10.75
C TYR A 57 3.02 11.60 -11.02
N PHE A 58 2.83 10.76 -10.01
CA PHE A 58 1.88 9.66 -10.05
C PHE A 58 0.75 9.91 -9.06
N GLU A 59 -0.49 9.66 -9.48
CA GLU A 59 -1.62 9.59 -8.58
C GLU A 59 -1.79 8.14 -8.07
N ILE A 60 -1.75 7.95 -6.76
CA ILE A 60 -2.09 6.67 -6.13
C ILE A 60 -3.60 6.53 -6.13
N LYS A 61 -4.10 5.55 -6.88
CA LYS A 61 -5.54 5.22 -6.97
C LYS A 61 -5.96 4.23 -5.90
N ASN A 62 -5.16 3.19 -5.69
CA ASN A 62 -5.43 2.15 -4.72
C ASN A 62 -4.22 1.94 -3.83
N VAL A 63 -4.45 1.60 -2.56
CA VAL A 63 -3.44 1.08 -1.65
C VAL A 63 -3.93 -0.21 -1.01
N PHE A 64 -3.03 -1.17 -0.85
CA PHE A 64 -3.32 -2.45 -0.23
C PHE A 64 -2.06 -3.02 0.41
N VAL A 65 -2.25 -3.99 1.31
CA VAL A 65 -1.15 -4.79 1.85
C VAL A 65 -1.17 -6.13 1.12
N ASP A 66 -0.06 -6.48 0.49
CA ASP A 66 0.11 -7.76 -0.20
C ASP A 66 0.23 -8.92 0.81
N GLU A 67 0.13 -10.16 0.33
CA GLU A 67 0.28 -11.39 1.14
C GLU A 67 1.63 -11.46 1.87
N GLY A 68 2.66 -10.79 1.33
CA GLY A 68 3.98 -10.65 1.96
C GLY A 68 4.06 -9.60 3.09
N GLY A 69 2.98 -8.86 3.35
CA GLY A 69 2.95 -7.78 4.34
C GLY A 69 3.52 -6.44 3.83
N SER A 70 3.83 -6.35 2.54
CA SER A 70 4.34 -5.12 1.91
C SER A 70 3.20 -4.17 1.55
N LEU A 71 3.42 -2.86 1.76
CA LEU A 71 2.50 -1.82 1.32
C LEU A 71 2.65 -1.59 -0.18
N CYS A 72 1.59 -1.85 -0.92
CA CYS A 72 1.51 -1.72 -2.36
C CYS A 72 0.47 -0.68 -2.77
N GLY A 73 0.63 -0.11 -3.96
CA GLY A 73 -0.36 0.78 -4.55
C GLY A 73 -0.40 0.74 -6.06
N ASP A 74 -1.57 1.10 -6.60
CA ASP A 74 -1.78 1.29 -8.03
C ASP A 74 -1.57 2.76 -8.37
N LEU A 75 -0.64 3.02 -9.28
CA LEU A 75 -0.20 4.36 -9.69
C LEU A 75 -0.69 4.66 -11.10
N ALA A 76 -1.26 5.84 -11.30
CA ALA A 76 -1.58 6.37 -12.61
C ALA A 76 -0.76 7.64 -12.86
N GLY A 77 -0.16 7.78 -14.05
CA GLY A 77 0.49 9.03 -14.44
C GLY A 77 -0.50 10.18 -14.39
N LYS A 78 -0.12 11.30 -13.76
CA LYS A 78 -1.00 12.48 -13.65
C LYS A 78 -0.86 13.42 -14.85
N ASP A 79 0.29 13.44 -15.50
CA ASP A 79 0.58 14.33 -16.62
C ASP A 79 0.30 13.67 -17.97
N ASP A 80 -0.66 14.22 -18.72
CA ASP A 80 -0.99 13.83 -20.11
C ASP A 80 0.20 13.92 -21.09
N ARG A 81 1.29 14.60 -20.69
CA ARG A 81 2.46 14.86 -21.55
C ARG A 81 3.36 13.63 -21.68
N PHE A 82 3.31 12.73 -20.72
CA PHE A 82 4.01 11.47 -20.76
C PHE A 82 2.97 10.37 -20.75
N SER A 83 3.08 9.40 -21.66
CA SER A 83 2.31 8.16 -21.60
C SER A 83 2.82 7.29 -20.45
N ASP A 84 2.86 7.85 -19.24
CA ASP A 84 3.17 7.17 -18.00
C ASP A 84 1.97 6.28 -17.71
N GLY A 85 2.07 5.04 -18.18
CA GLY A 85 1.03 4.03 -18.06
C GLY A 85 0.65 3.73 -16.61
N ILE A 86 -0.43 2.99 -16.44
CA ILE A 86 -0.90 2.56 -15.12
C ILE A 86 0.05 1.48 -14.59
N LEU A 87 0.63 1.69 -13.42
CA LEU A 87 1.47 0.73 -12.72
C LEU A 87 0.65 0.07 -11.62
N PHE A 88 0.40 -1.23 -11.74
CA PHE A 88 -0.36 -1.99 -10.75
C PHE A 88 0.56 -2.62 -9.71
N GLY A 89 0.12 -2.61 -8.44
CA GLY A 89 0.75 -3.31 -7.33
C GLY A 89 2.21 -2.94 -7.08
N LYS A 90 2.56 -1.67 -7.24
CA LYS A 90 3.92 -1.19 -6.94
C LYS A 90 4.14 -1.11 -5.44
N ILE A 91 5.28 -1.58 -4.98
CA ILE A 91 5.71 -1.37 -3.60
C ILE A 91 5.96 0.12 -3.42
N ILE A 92 5.33 0.71 -2.40
CA ILE A 92 5.36 2.15 -2.12
C ILE A 92 5.98 2.46 -0.75
N GLU A 93 6.65 1.48 -0.14
CA GLU A 93 7.32 1.66 1.16
C GLU A 93 8.54 2.59 1.07
N ASP A 94 9.18 2.65 -0.09
CA ASP A 94 10.38 3.47 -0.36
C ASP A 94 10.04 4.94 -0.69
N LEU A 95 8.78 5.34 -0.56
CA LEU A 95 8.36 6.71 -0.73
C LEU A 95 8.92 7.63 0.35
N THR A 96 8.95 8.93 0.03
CA THR A 96 9.39 9.94 1.01
C THR A 96 8.41 10.01 2.19
N ILE A 97 8.90 10.43 3.36
CA ILE A 97 8.06 10.61 4.55
C ILE A 97 6.87 11.55 4.27
N GLY A 98 7.07 12.58 3.45
CA GLY A 98 6.01 13.50 3.04
C GLY A 98 4.90 12.78 2.25
N ASP A 99 5.28 11.95 1.28
CA ASP A 99 4.33 11.18 0.47
C ASP A 99 3.61 10.12 1.31
N LEU A 100 4.32 9.40 2.18
CA LEU A 100 3.73 8.44 3.11
C LEU A 100 2.74 9.11 4.05
N LYS A 101 3.07 10.31 4.56
CA LYS A 101 2.13 11.09 5.36
C LYS A 101 0.88 11.48 4.59
N MET A 102 0.99 11.87 3.31
CA MET A 102 -0.18 12.17 2.48
C MET A 102 -1.10 10.96 2.32
N ILE A 103 -0.54 9.76 2.16
CA ILE A 103 -1.30 8.50 2.13
C ILE A 103 -2.00 8.28 3.47
N LEU A 104 -1.28 8.44 4.58
CA LEU A 104 -1.84 8.29 5.92
C LEU A 104 -2.99 9.27 6.16
N ASP A 105 -2.79 10.55 5.86
CA ASP A 105 -3.80 11.60 6.00
C ASP A 105 -5.04 11.27 5.15
N ALA A 106 -4.86 10.76 3.93
CA ALA A 106 -5.97 10.33 3.06
C ALA A 106 -6.74 9.11 3.60
N LEU A 107 -6.07 8.18 4.28
CA LEU A 107 -6.70 7.02 4.93
C LEU A 107 -7.47 7.38 6.21
N TYR A 108 -7.14 8.51 6.84
CA TYR A 108 -7.87 9.06 7.98
C TYR A 108 -8.93 10.08 7.58
N GLY A 109 -8.84 10.63 6.35
CA GLY A 109 -9.85 11.51 5.79
C GLY A 109 -11.11 10.78 5.29
N ASP A 110 -12.12 11.56 4.91
CA ASP A 110 -13.40 11.07 4.37
C ASP A 110 -13.32 10.66 2.88
N ASP A 111 -12.13 10.72 2.30
CA ASP A 111 -11.88 10.63 0.85
C ASP A 111 -11.40 9.24 0.40
N CYS A 112 -11.56 8.22 1.23
CA CYS A 112 -11.28 6.83 0.86
C CYS A 112 -12.55 6.01 0.59
N THR A 113 -12.48 5.09 -0.35
CA THR A 113 -13.55 4.12 -0.65
C THR A 113 -13.00 2.71 -0.64
N ILE A 114 -13.82 1.73 -0.26
CA ILE A 114 -13.40 0.34 -0.14
C ILE A 114 -14.48 -0.50 -0.77
N ASP A 115 -14.09 -1.34 -1.73
CA ASP A 115 -14.99 -2.32 -2.30
C ASP A 115 -14.75 -3.69 -1.66
N LEU A 116 -15.72 -4.12 -0.86
CA LEU A 116 -15.70 -5.42 -0.18
C LEU A 116 -16.67 -6.42 -0.84
N THR A 117 -17.32 -6.09 -1.96
CA THR A 117 -18.38 -6.95 -2.53
C THR A 117 -17.87 -8.33 -2.94
N ASP A 118 -16.61 -8.40 -3.39
CA ASP A 118 -15.96 -9.66 -3.77
C ASP A 118 -15.40 -10.44 -2.58
N TYR A 119 -15.20 -9.74 -1.45
CA TYR A 119 -14.68 -10.31 -0.21
C TYR A 119 -15.86 -10.78 0.64
N ASN A 120 -16.47 -11.87 0.16
CA ASN A 120 -17.61 -12.55 0.79
C ASN A 120 -17.41 -12.67 2.31
N ILE A 121 -18.25 -11.94 3.07
CA ILE A 121 -18.20 -11.81 4.53
C ILE A 121 -18.69 -13.12 5.16
N ASN A 122 -17.86 -14.16 5.12
CA ASN A 122 -18.10 -15.43 5.81
C ASN A 122 -16.88 -15.92 6.60
N MET A 123 -15.87 -15.08 6.81
CA MET A 123 -14.87 -15.33 7.85
C MET A 123 -15.23 -14.50 9.07
N ILE A 124 -16.06 -15.14 9.89
CA ILE A 124 -16.27 -14.84 11.30
C ILE A 124 -14.90 -14.53 11.91
N ASP A 125 -14.83 -13.32 12.43
CA ASP A 125 -13.96 -12.83 13.48
C ASP A 125 -13.33 -13.97 14.30
N ARG A 126 -12.15 -14.42 13.88
CA ARG A 126 -11.25 -15.16 14.74
C ARG A 126 -9.98 -14.34 14.85
N ARG A 127 -9.87 -13.65 15.98
CA ARG A 127 -8.59 -13.36 16.61
C ARG A 127 -7.78 -14.67 16.66
N GLU A 128 -6.96 -14.93 15.66
CA GLU A 128 -6.01 -16.04 15.70
C GLU A 128 -4.62 -15.45 15.88
N GLY A 129 -4.23 -15.27 17.14
CA GLY A 129 -2.82 -15.20 17.48
C GLY A 129 -2.12 -16.48 17.03
N ILE A 130 -0.91 -16.35 16.48
CA ILE A 130 0.15 -17.35 16.21
C ILE A 130 -0.24 -18.65 15.44
N TYR A 131 -1.51 -19.02 15.29
CA TYR A 131 -1.97 -20.29 14.69
C TYR A 131 -2.30 -20.20 13.19
N GLY A 132 -2.48 -18.99 12.64
CA GLY A 132 -2.79 -18.79 11.21
C GLY A 132 -1.65 -19.15 10.23
N PHE A 133 -0.44 -19.39 10.73
CA PHE A 133 0.76 -19.62 9.92
C PHE A 133 0.78 -20.99 9.18
N LEU A 134 -0.04 -21.96 9.59
CA LEU A 134 0.10 -23.36 9.13
C LEU A 134 -0.93 -23.82 8.07
N MET A 135 -2.02 -23.09 7.83
CA MET A 135 -3.12 -23.61 6.99
C MET A 135 -3.23 -23.03 5.56
N GLY A 136 -2.43 -22.00 5.19
CA GLY A 136 -2.51 -21.36 3.88
C GLY A 136 -2.08 -22.22 2.67
N LYS A 137 -1.40 -23.34 2.89
CA LYS A 137 -0.78 -24.14 1.79
C LYS A 137 -1.75 -24.96 0.93
N LYS A 138 -3.04 -25.06 1.26
CA LYS A 138 -3.99 -25.88 0.49
C LYS A 138 -4.95 -25.13 -0.42
N ALA A 139 -5.12 -23.81 -0.27
CA ALA A 139 -6.08 -23.06 -1.07
C ALA A 139 -5.57 -22.62 -2.45
N GLY A 140 -4.25 -22.66 -2.69
CA GLY A 140 -3.61 -22.19 -3.94
C GLY A 140 -3.83 -23.06 -5.18
N ILE A 141 -4.26 -24.32 -5.02
CA ILE A 141 -4.38 -25.25 -6.16
C ILE A 141 -5.67 -25.03 -6.96
N SER A 142 -6.73 -24.49 -6.35
CA SER A 142 -8.03 -24.33 -7.04
C SER A 142 -8.12 -23.11 -7.95
N ARG A 143 -7.18 -22.15 -7.88
CA ARG A 143 -7.21 -20.93 -8.71
C ARG A 143 -6.61 -21.11 -10.12
N ILE A 144 -5.83 -22.16 -10.35
CA ILE A 144 -5.14 -22.41 -11.64
C ILE A 144 -6.03 -23.14 -12.67
N LEU A 145 -7.09 -23.84 -12.23
CA LEU A 145 -7.91 -24.68 -13.12
C LEU A 145 -9.10 -23.96 -13.81
N ARG A 146 -9.38 -22.69 -13.52
CA ARG A 146 -10.54 -21.96 -14.10
C ARG A 146 -10.23 -20.94 -15.18
N ARG A 147 -8.99 -20.85 -15.65
CA ARG A 147 -8.60 -20.02 -16.82
C ARG A 147 -8.38 -20.81 -18.11
N GLY A 148 -8.92 -22.03 -18.17
CA GLY A 148 -8.92 -22.85 -19.38
C GLY A 148 -10.23 -23.62 -19.52
N ALA A 149 -11.29 -22.93 -19.90
CA ALA A 149 -12.50 -23.46 -20.55
C ALA A 149 -13.23 -22.28 -21.21
#